data_AF-A0A3D1R487-F1
#
_entry.id   AF-A0A3D1R487-F1
#
_cell.length_a   1.000
_cell.length_b   1.000
_cell.length_c   1.000
_cell.angle_alpha   90.00
_cell.angle_beta   90.00
_cell.angle_gamma   90.00
#
_symmetry.space_group_name_H-M   'P 1'
#
loop_
_entity.id
_entity.type
_entity.pdbx_description
1 polymer ?
#
loop_
_entity_poly.entity_id
_entity_poly.type
_entity_poly.pdbx_seq_one_letter_code
_entity_poly.pdbx_strand_id
1 'polypeptide(L)'
;MIFLVLATALLSASAASPKLAEKPTVAVLYFDYEGRSEEMGLLRKGLAQLLISDLSVNSNIQVIERARLQDLLDELKLNQSGSFDKATANKVGRLLGAHYLVIGSYFDVLGTLRLDARAVETETGRIVRSVGANGRPDDFLELEQKIATQLGQALVEAAQSREQSGKNARQRQPVPGTGAPAPGTVPGRPKRLPAEVAIGYSKALDAIDRDDKEVARKTLETVVRDQPDFQLASAELNRLLQ
;
A
#
# COMPACT_ATOMS: atom_id res chain seq x y z
N MET A 1 32.48 9.93 -70.84
CA MET A 1 31.37 9.39 -70.02
C MET A 1 31.94 8.92 -68.68
N ILE A 2 31.69 9.64 -67.59
CA ILE A 2 32.14 9.31 -66.23
C ILE A 2 30.89 8.96 -65.43
N PHE A 3 30.79 7.74 -64.93
CA PHE A 3 29.76 7.33 -63.97
C PHE A 3 30.32 7.43 -62.55
N LEU A 4 29.78 8.35 -61.77
CA LEU A 4 30.07 8.53 -60.34
C LEU A 4 29.11 7.65 -59.54
N VAL A 5 29.62 6.62 -58.88
CA VAL A 5 28.85 5.74 -57.98
C VAL A 5 28.81 6.38 -56.59
N LEU A 6 27.62 6.82 -56.18
CA LEU A 6 27.37 7.38 -54.85
C LEU A 6 27.03 6.23 -53.88
N ALA A 7 27.97 5.88 -53.01
CA ALA A 7 27.76 4.90 -51.94
C ALA A 7 27.03 5.57 -50.77
N THR A 8 25.73 5.29 -50.62
CA THR A 8 24.93 5.68 -49.46
C THR A 8 25.17 4.71 -48.32
N ALA A 9 25.91 5.16 -47.30
CA ALA A 9 26.05 4.44 -46.04
C ALA A 9 24.72 4.51 -45.26
N LEU A 10 23.99 3.40 -45.18
CA LEU A 10 22.85 3.24 -44.28
C LEU A 10 23.35 3.18 -42.83
N LEU A 11 23.21 4.30 -42.12
CA LEU A 11 23.42 4.39 -40.68
C LEU A 11 22.29 3.60 -39.99
N SER A 12 22.57 2.38 -39.56
CA SER A 12 21.63 1.57 -38.78
C SER A 12 21.50 2.16 -37.37
N ALA A 13 20.50 3.02 -37.17
CA ALA A 13 20.10 3.47 -35.85
C ALA A 13 19.42 2.30 -35.12
N SER A 14 20.15 1.64 -34.22
CA SER A 14 19.58 0.65 -33.30
C SER A 14 18.60 1.36 -32.36
N ALA A 15 17.31 1.32 -32.67
CA ALA A 15 16.25 1.77 -31.79
C ALA A 15 16.21 0.85 -30.56
N ALA A 16 16.90 1.23 -29.49
CA ALA A 16 16.72 0.60 -28.19
C ALA A 16 15.26 0.82 -27.75
N SER A 17 14.45 -0.24 -27.75
CA SER A 17 13.09 -0.18 -27.23
C SER A 17 13.15 0.25 -25.76
N PRO A 18 12.41 1.28 -25.33
CA PRO A 18 12.37 1.65 -23.93
C PRO A 18 11.81 0.46 -23.15
N LYS A 19 12.66 -0.18 -22.33
CA LYS A 19 12.22 -1.19 -21.37
C LYS A 19 11.24 -0.47 -20.44
N LEU A 20 9.99 -0.91 -20.40
CA LEU A 20 8.95 -0.30 -19.58
C LEU A 20 9.46 -0.24 -18.14
N ALA A 21 9.42 0.95 -17.54
CA ALA A 21 9.84 1.17 -16.16
C ALA A 21 9.12 0.16 -15.25
N GLU A 22 9.89 -0.63 -14.50
CA GLU A 22 9.32 -1.64 -13.61
C GLU A 22 8.62 -0.93 -12.45
N LYS A 23 7.33 -1.25 -12.27
CA LYS A 23 6.50 -0.59 -11.26
C LYS A 23 7.06 -0.87 -9.86
N PRO A 24 7.16 0.13 -8.96
CA PRO A 24 7.52 -0.15 -7.58
C PRO A 24 6.50 -1.08 -6.94
N THR A 25 6.98 -2.20 -6.38
CA THR A 25 6.21 -3.08 -5.53
C THR A 25 6.20 -2.54 -4.10
N VAL A 26 5.03 -2.35 -3.51
CA VAL A 26 4.83 -1.65 -2.24
C VAL A 26 4.03 -2.51 -1.27
N ALA A 27 4.55 -2.70 -0.07
CA ALA A 27 3.79 -3.27 1.05
C ALA A 27 3.44 -2.17 2.05
N VAL A 28 2.21 -2.20 2.56
CA VAL A 28 1.74 -1.27 3.62
C VAL A 28 1.61 -2.06 4.91
N LEU A 29 2.41 -1.71 5.91
CA LEU A 29 2.33 -2.34 7.23
C LEU A 29 1.15 -1.79 8.02
N TYR A 30 0.72 -2.51 9.06
CA TYR A 30 -0.25 -2.00 10.02
C TYR A 30 0.30 -0.79 10.74
N PHE A 31 -0.54 0.22 10.88
CA PHE A 31 -0.14 1.49 11.48
C PHE A 31 -0.08 1.35 13.00
N ASP A 32 0.82 2.11 13.62
CA ASP A 32 0.88 2.19 15.06
C ASP A 32 -0.08 3.23 15.62
N TYR A 33 -0.88 2.85 16.61
CA TYR A 33 -1.63 3.80 17.41
C TYR A 33 -0.85 4.17 18.66
N GLU A 34 -0.49 5.45 18.79
CA GLU A 34 0.32 5.99 19.90
C GLU A 34 -0.52 6.70 20.98
N GLY A 35 -1.85 6.59 20.92
CA GLY A 35 -2.75 7.13 21.93
C GLY A 35 -3.21 6.10 22.96
N ARG A 36 -4.29 6.41 23.68
CA ARG A 36 -4.86 5.57 24.76
C ARG A 36 -6.27 5.06 24.51
N SER A 37 -6.92 5.47 23.42
CA SER A 37 -8.25 4.97 23.07
C SER A 37 -8.15 3.54 22.51
N GLU A 38 -8.77 2.59 23.21
CA GLU A 38 -8.92 1.22 22.72
C GLU A 38 -9.64 1.20 21.38
N GLU A 39 -10.64 2.07 21.22
CA GLU A 39 -11.43 2.19 20.01
C GLU A 39 -10.55 2.63 18.82
N MET A 40 -9.75 3.68 18.99
CA MET A 40 -8.81 4.14 17.96
C MET A 40 -7.71 3.12 17.70
N GLY A 41 -7.31 2.34 18.71
CA GLY A 41 -6.34 1.26 18.57
C GLY A 41 -6.78 0.17 17.59
N LEU A 42 -8.07 0.08 17.26
CA LEU A 42 -8.58 -0.89 16.30
C LEU A 42 -8.38 -0.44 14.85
N LEU A 43 -8.22 0.87 14.59
CA LEU A 43 -8.03 1.42 13.24
C LEU A 43 -6.74 1.01 12.53
N ARG A 44 -5.79 0.39 13.24
CA ARG A 44 -4.46 0.02 12.74
C ARG A 44 -4.52 -0.74 11.41
N LYS A 45 -5.40 -1.75 11.35
CA LYS A 45 -5.61 -2.60 10.16
C LYS A 45 -6.47 -1.91 9.11
N GLY A 46 -7.55 -1.24 9.52
CA GLY A 46 -8.44 -0.56 8.58
C GLY A 46 -7.77 0.58 7.84
N LEU A 47 -6.94 1.37 8.52
CA LEU A 47 -6.14 2.43 7.89
C LEU A 47 -5.19 1.85 6.84
N ALA A 48 -4.49 0.75 7.15
CA ALA A 48 -3.63 0.07 6.18
C ALA A 48 -4.43 -0.46 4.98
N GLN A 49 -5.60 -1.06 5.20
CA GLN A 49 -6.46 -1.56 4.12
C GLN A 49 -6.98 -0.45 3.21
N LEU A 50 -7.35 0.71 3.77
CA LEU A 50 -7.78 1.88 3.00
C LEU A 50 -6.62 2.41 2.14
N LEU A 51 -5.43 2.55 2.73
CA LEU A 51 -4.22 2.97 1.99
C LEU A 51 -3.85 1.99 0.88
N ILE A 52 -3.94 0.68 1.14
CA ILE A 52 -3.73 -0.35 0.12
C ILE A 52 -4.72 -0.14 -1.04
N SER A 53 -6.00 0.05 -0.73
CA SER A 53 -7.03 0.27 -1.74
C SER A 53 -6.75 1.52 -2.60
N ASP A 54 -6.41 2.64 -1.96
CA ASP A 54 -6.15 3.90 -2.65
C ASP A 54 -4.87 3.86 -3.50
N LEU A 55 -3.79 3.30 -2.96
CA LEU A 55 -2.54 3.16 -3.70
C LEU A 55 -2.70 2.21 -4.89
N SER A 56 -3.60 1.21 -4.79
CA SER A 56 -3.88 0.26 -5.87
C SER A 56 -4.61 0.89 -7.06
N VAL A 57 -5.24 2.05 -6.89
CA VAL A 57 -5.84 2.81 -8.00
C VAL A 57 -4.77 3.33 -8.96
N ASN A 58 -3.56 3.61 -8.45
CA ASN A 58 -2.46 4.06 -9.27
C ASN A 58 -1.84 2.89 -10.03
N SER A 59 -2.14 2.79 -11.32
CA SER A 59 -1.63 1.73 -12.20
C SER A 59 -0.11 1.73 -12.37
N ASN A 60 0.61 2.75 -11.90
CA ASN A 60 2.08 2.80 -11.88
C ASN A 60 2.70 2.20 -10.63
N ILE A 61 1.90 1.73 -9.66
CA ILE A 61 2.38 1.08 -8.43
C ILE A 61 1.79 -0.34 -8.38
N GLN A 62 2.58 -1.30 -7.91
CA GLN A 62 2.09 -2.63 -7.58
C GLN A 62 1.98 -2.76 -6.07
N VAL A 63 0.77 -2.81 -5.53
CA VAL A 63 0.55 -2.92 -4.09
C VAL A 63 0.38 -4.39 -3.70
N ILE A 64 1.02 -4.81 -2.61
CA ILE A 64 0.86 -6.15 -2.04
C ILE A 64 -0.44 -6.19 -1.24
N GLU A 65 -1.22 -7.24 -1.47
CA GLU A 65 -2.50 -7.45 -0.78
C GLU A 65 -2.31 -7.66 0.73
N ARG A 66 -3.28 -7.18 1.52
CA ARG A 66 -3.27 -7.30 2.99
C ARG A 66 -3.10 -8.74 3.47
N ALA A 67 -3.82 -9.67 2.84
CA ALA A 67 -3.79 -11.08 3.23
C ALA A 67 -2.36 -11.66 3.20
N ARG A 68 -1.55 -11.32 2.19
CA ARG A 68 -0.15 -11.77 2.12
C ARG A 68 0.72 -11.23 3.25
N LEU A 69 0.49 -9.98 3.67
CA LEU A 69 1.16 -9.45 4.85
C LEU A 69 0.72 -10.21 6.10
N GLN A 70 -0.59 -10.45 6.24
CA GLN A 70 -1.15 -11.16 7.39
C GLN A 70 -0.59 -12.58 7.51
N ASP A 71 -0.61 -13.36 6.42
CA ASP A 71 -0.05 -14.72 6.36
C ASP A 71 1.41 -14.75 6.80
N LEU A 72 2.21 -13.79 6.33
CA LEU A 72 3.62 -13.68 6.69
C LEU A 72 3.81 -13.32 8.17
N LEU A 73 3.01 -12.41 8.71
CA LEU A 73 3.10 -12.05 10.14
C LEU A 73 2.76 -13.24 11.03
N ASP A 74 1.77 -14.04 10.64
CA ASP A 74 1.36 -15.24 11.36
C ASP A 74 2.44 -16.34 11.28
N GLU A 75 3.06 -16.54 10.11
CA GLU A 75 4.18 -17.47 9.93
C GLU A 75 5.38 -17.07 10.82
N LEU A 76 5.70 -15.78 10.87
CA LEU A 76 6.80 -15.26 11.67
C LEU A 76 6.48 -15.16 13.17
N LYS A 77 5.23 -15.45 13.57
CA LYS A 77 4.70 -15.26 14.92
C LYS A 77 4.97 -13.84 15.45
N LEU A 78 4.92 -12.86 14.55
CA LEU A 78 5.11 -11.46 14.91
C LEU A 78 3.79 -10.90 15.42
N ASN A 79 3.82 -10.34 16.63
CA ASN A 79 2.65 -9.68 17.19
C ASN A 79 2.25 -8.49 16.30
N GLN A 80 0.96 -8.39 16.05
CA GLN A 80 0.33 -7.30 15.30
C GLN A 80 0.28 -5.99 16.12
N SER A 81 0.63 -6.07 17.40
CA SER A 81 0.72 -4.99 18.38
C SER A 81 2.19 -4.75 18.72
N GLY A 82 2.80 -3.81 18.01
CA GLY A 82 4.16 -3.41 18.30
C GLY A 82 4.78 -2.67 17.12
N SER A 83 5.50 -1.60 17.42
CA SER A 83 6.23 -0.88 16.40
C SER A 83 7.31 -1.79 15.82
N PHE A 84 7.22 -2.08 14.52
CA PHE A 84 8.26 -2.82 13.83
C PHE A 84 9.53 -1.97 13.85
N ASP A 85 10.59 -2.51 14.46
CA ASP A 85 11.90 -1.87 14.31
C ASP A 85 12.33 -1.90 12.83
N LYS A 86 13.29 -1.04 12.50
CA LYS A 86 13.78 -0.90 11.11
C LYS A 86 14.26 -2.23 10.53
N ALA A 87 14.86 -3.10 11.35
CA ALA A 87 15.38 -4.39 10.92
C ALA A 87 14.24 -5.37 10.56
N THR A 88 13.20 -5.41 11.39
CA THR A 88 12.01 -6.26 11.20
C THR A 88 11.21 -5.78 10.00
N ALA A 89 10.97 -4.48 9.87
CA ALA A 89 10.30 -3.91 8.70
C ALA A 89 11.04 -4.30 7.41
N ASN A 90 12.36 -4.09 7.35
CA ASN A 90 13.16 -4.48 6.19
C ASN A 90 13.09 -5.98 5.89
N LYS A 91 13.12 -6.85 6.93
CA LYS A 91 12.98 -8.30 6.76
C LYS A 91 11.62 -8.66 6.17
N VAL A 92 10.54 -8.11 6.73
CA VAL A 92 9.17 -8.31 6.24
C VAL A 92 9.05 -7.87 4.78
N GLY A 93 9.54 -6.68 4.43
CA GLY A 93 9.51 -6.21 3.03
C GLY A 93 10.28 -7.11 2.07
N ARG A 94 11.43 -7.66 2.48
CA ARG A 94 12.19 -8.60 1.63
C ARG A 94 11.44 -9.89 1.41
N LEU A 95 10.83 -10.45 2.45
CA LEU A 95 10.06 -11.69 2.36
C LEU A 95 8.80 -11.52 1.51
N LEU A 96 8.18 -10.33 1.56
CA LEU A 96 7.05 -9.99 0.69
C LEU A 96 7.46 -9.66 -0.76
N GLY A 97 8.76 -9.49 -1.05
CA GLY A 97 9.23 -9.02 -2.35
C GLY A 97 8.89 -7.54 -2.63
N ALA A 98 8.70 -6.74 -1.58
CA ALA A 98 8.40 -5.31 -1.69
C ALA A 98 9.68 -4.49 -1.93
N HIS A 99 9.68 -3.64 -2.95
CA HIS A 99 10.73 -2.63 -3.16
C HIS A 99 10.67 -1.52 -2.12
N TYR A 100 9.45 -1.16 -1.71
CA TYR A 100 9.18 -0.15 -0.70
C TYR A 100 8.20 -0.64 0.35
N LEU A 101 8.39 -0.16 1.56
CA LEU A 101 7.47 -0.33 2.69
C LEU A 101 6.85 1.00 3.04
N VAL A 102 5.54 1.00 3.26
CA VAL A 102 4.84 2.09 3.95
C VAL A 102 4.69 1.68 5.40
N ILE A 103 5.28 2.48 6.28
CA ILE A 103 5.13 2.37 7.74
C ILE A 103 4.56 3.68 8.26
N GLY A 104 3.85 3.65 9.38
CA GLY A 104 3.29 4.87 9.93
C GLY A 104 2.68 4.69 11.29
N SER A 105 2.33 5.82 11.89
CA SER A 105 1.63 5.87 13.15
C SER A 105 0.57 6.97 13.14
N TYR A 106 -0.35 6.89 14.08
CA TYR A 106 -1.37 7.88 14.30
C TYR A 106 -1.69 7.99 15.79
N PHE A 107 -2.15 9.16 16.20
CA PHE A 107 -2.61 9.41 17.55
C PHE A 107 -3.66 10.50 17.53
N ASP A 108 -4.55 10.46 18.52
CA ASP A 108 -5.47 11.53 18.82
C ASP A 108 -5.04 12.27 20.09
N VAL A 109 -5.18 13.60 20.03
CA VAL A 109 -4.92 14.48 21.17
C VAL A 109 -5.90 15.65 21.11
N LEU A 110 -6.64 15.85 22.20
CA LEU A 110 -7.57 16.98 22.36
C LEU A 110 -8.54 17.17 21.16
N GLY A 111 -9.12 16.07 20.67
CA GLY A 111 -10.06 16.10 19.54
C GLY A 111 -9.44 16.29 18.16
N THR A 112 -8.10 16.28 18.05
CA THR A 112 -7.37 16.29 16.79
C THR A 112 -6.76 14.91 16.55
N LEU A 113 -7.02 14.35 15.37
CA LEU A 113 -6.38 13.14 14.89
C LEU A 113 -5.17 13.52 14.02
N ARG A 114 -4.01 12.92 14.27
CA ARG A 114 -2.79 13.08 13.47
C ARG A 114 -2.37 11.73 12.91
N LEU A 115 -2.10 11.68 11.61
CA LEU A 115 -1.56 10.54 10.87
C LEU A 115 -0.19 10.93 10.32
N ASP A 116 0.80 10.05 10.51
CA ASP A 116 2.14 10.17 9.94
C ASP A 116 2.50 8.87 9.22
N ALA A 117 3.04 8.97 8.01
CA ALA A 117 3.48 7.80 7.24
C ALA A 117 4.83 8.06 6.55
N ARG A 118 5.56 6.98 6.31
CA ARG A 118 6.88 7.00 5.68
C ARG A 118 6.97 5.89 4.64
N ALA A 119 7.44 6.26 3.45
CA ALA A 119 7.88 5.31 2.45
C ALA A 119 9.36 5.00 2.67
N VAL A 120 9.70 3.72 2.81
CA VAL A 120 11.03 3.22 3.12
C VAL A 120 11.48 2.27 2.02
N GLU A 121 12.67 2.46 1.47
CA GLU A 121 13.28 1.53 0.52
C GLU A 121 13.76 0.27 1.25
N THR A 122 13.19 -0.88 0.92
CA THR A 122 13.41 -2.14 1.65
C THR A 122 14.87 -2.62 1.63
N GLU A 123 15.59 -2.35 0.55
CA GLU A 123 16.97 -2.82 0.36
C GLU A 123 17.94 -2.09 1.29
N THR A 124 17.79 -0.77 1.40
CA THR A 124 18.70 0.13 2.11
C THR A 124 18.16 0.58 3.48
N GLY A 125 16.86 0.42 3.71
CA GLY A 125 16.15 1.00 4.85
C GLY A 125 16.11 2.52 4.82
N ARG A 126 16.35 3.15 3.67
CA ARG A 126 16.33 4.61 3.53
C ARG A 126 14.89 5.11 3.43
N ILE A 127 14.54 6.12 4.22
CA ILE A 127 13.27 6.82 4.07
C ILE A 127 13.32 7.64 2.79
N VAL A 128 12.43 7.36 1.85
CA VAL A 128 12.33 8.09 0.58
C VAL A 128 11.39 9.28 0.70
N ARG A 129 10.38 9.18 1.58
CA ARG A 129 9.44 10.25 1.87
C ARG A 129 8.83 10.04 3.26
N SER A 130 8.61 11.16 3.97
CA SER A 130 7.74 11.25 5.14
C SER A 130 6.58 12.18 4.80
N VAL A 131 5.37 11.80 5.19
CA VAL A 131 4.13 12.56 4.97
C VAL A 131 3.33 12.59 6.28
N GLY A 132 2.49 13.61 6.43
CA GLY A 132 1.67 13.76 7.62
C GLY A 132 0.43 14.60 7.35
N ALA A 133 -0.63 14.29 8.07
CA ALA A 133 -1.91 14.99 8.01
C ALA A 133 -2.53 15.08 9.40
N ASN A 134 -3.26 16.16 9.67
CA ASN A 134 -4.00 16.36 10.91
C ASN A 134 -5.36 16.99 10.62
N GLY A 135 -6.34 16.64 11.43
CA GLY A 135 -7.72 17.12 11.30
C GLY A 135 -8.59 16.56 12.43
N ARG A 136 -9.91 16.65 12.28
CA ARG A 136 -10.81 16.00 13.25
C ARG A 136 -10.89 14.50 12.96
N PRO A 137 -11.23 13.67 13.95
CA PRO A 137 -11.52 12.25 13.71
C PRO A 137 -12.59 12.02 12.63
N ASP A 138 -13.57 12.91 12.53
CA ASP A 138 -14.62 12.88 11.49
C ASP A 138 -14.09 13.06 10.06
N ASP A 139 -12.90 13.65 9.92
CA ASP A 139 -12.21 13.92 8.65
C ASP A 139 -11.25 12.79 8.29
N PHE A 140 -11.27 11.67 9.02
CA PHE A 140 -10.35 10.54 8.87
C PHE A 140 -10.12 10.13 7.40
N LEU A 141 -11.20 10.07 6.62
CA LEU A 141 -11.16 9.70 5.21
C LEU A 141 -10.36 10.70 4.37
N GLU A 142 -10.48 12.00 4.64
CA GLU A 142 -9.75 13.06 3.94
C GLU A 142 -8.26 13.04 4.34
N LEU A 143 -7.97 12.81 5.61
CA LEU A 143 -6.60 12.67 6.11
C LEU A 143 -5.88 11.48 5.45
N GLU A 144 -6.54 10.33 5.38
CA GLU A 144 -6.03 9.14 4.73
C GLU A 144 -5.77 9.37 3.23
N GLN A 145 -6.69 10.01 2.49
CA GLN A 145 -6.49 10.33 1.06
C GLN A 145 -5.30 11.25 0.81
N LYS A 146 -5.11 12.23 1.69
CA LYS A 146 -3.97 13.14 1.62
C LYS A 146 -2.66 12.37 1.77
N ILE A 147 -2.60 11.44 2.72
CA ILE A 147 -1.46 10.54 2.92
C ILE A 147 -1.26 9.64 1.69
N ALA A 148 -2.32 8.98 1.20
CA ALA A 148 -2.27 8.08 0.05
C ALA A 148 -1.74 8.80 -1.21
N THR A 149 -2.25 10.00 -1.49
CA THR A 149 -1.84 10.82 -2.65
C THR A 149 -0.37 11.17 -2.57
N GLN A 150 0.08 11.69 -1.42
CA GLN A 150 1.48 12.11 -1.23
C GLN A 150 2.44 10.91 -1.26
N LEU A 151 2.04 9.76 -0.69
CA LEU A 151 2.82 8.52 -0.79
C LEU A 151 2.89 8.02 -2.22
N GLY A 152 1.76 7.95 -2.93
CA GLY A 152 1.69 7.46 -4.30
C GLY A 152 2.59 8.26 -5.24
N GLN A 153 2.58 9.59 -5.14
CA GLN A 153 3.48 10.47 -5.89
C GLN A 153 4.95 10.17 -5.55
N ALA A 154 5.28 10.13 -4.26
CA ALA A 154 6.64 9.91 -3.82
C ALA A 154 7.20 8.53 -4.20
N LEU A 155 6.37 7.49 -4.21
CA LEU A 155 6.75 6.13 -4.59
C LEU A 155 7.08 6.04 -6.08
N VAL A 156 6.29 6.71 -6.93
CA VAL A 156 6.57 6.79 -8.38
C VAL A 156 7.86 7.58 -8.64
N GLU A 157 8.03 8.73 -8.00
CA GLU A 157 9.25 9.55 -8.11
C GLU A 157 10.51 8.77 -7.66
N ALA A 158 10.41 8.05 -6.54
CA ALA A 158 11.50 7.25 -6.00
C ALA A 158 11.89 6.11 -6.95
N ALA A 159 10.91 5.45 -7.57
CA ALA A 159 11.15 4.37 -8.53
C ALA A 159 11.85 4.86 -9.79
N GLN A 160 11.41 6.00 -10.33
CA GLN A 160 12.02 6.63 -11.51
C GLN A 160 13.46 7.06 -11.23
N SER A 161 13.72 7.64 -10.05
CA SER A 161 15.06 8.06 -9.62
C SER A 161 16.02 6.87 -9.46
N ARG A 162 15.50 5.74 -8.93
CA ARG A 162 16.22 4.47 -8.81
C ARG A 162 16.54 3.88 -10.18
N GLU A 163 15.62 3.96 -11.13
CA GLU A 163 15.85 3.50 -12.50
C GLU A 163 16.89 4.35 -13.24
N GLN A 164 16.86 5.67 -13.09
CA GLN A 164 17.87 6.57 -13.68
C GLN A 164 19.27 6.32 -13.11
N SER A 165 19.37 6.11 -11.79
CA SER A 165 20.63 5.74 -11.13
C SER A 165 21.08 4.32 -11.53
N GLY A 166 20.12 3.40 -11.75
CA GLY A 166 20.35 2.02 -12.19
C GLY A 166 20.75 1.89 -13.67
N LYS A 167 20.23 2.75 -14.56
CA LYS A 167 20.63 2.84 -15.98
C LYS A 167 22.12 3.19 -16.12
N ASN A 168 22.66 3.96 -15.17
CA ASN A 168 24.10 4.24 -15.10
C ASN A 168 24.91 3.08 -14.46
N ALA A 169 24.27 2.12 -13.79
CA ALA A 169 24.94 1.12 -12.95
C ALA A 169 24.73 -0.37 -13.36
N ARG A 170 23.79 -0.72 -14.25
CA ARG A 170 23.42 -2.13 -14.50
C ARG A 170 23.31 -2.52 -15.97
N GLN A 171 24.45 -2.87 -16.55
CA GLN A 171 24.62 -4.00 -17.47
C GLN A 171 24.48 -5.38 -16.76
N ARG A 172 23.73 -5.50 -15.66
CA ARG A 172 23.62 -6.79 -14.92
C ARG A 172 22.17 -7.26 -14.82
N GLN A 173 22.04 -8.58 -15.00
CA GLN A 173 20.86 -9.32 -15.44
C GLN A 173 19.61 -9.20 -14.55
N PRO A 174 18.41 -9.42 -15.12
CA PRO A 174 17.15 -9.40 -14.37
C PRO A 174 17.00 -10.64 -13.47
N VAL A 175 16.38 -10.45 -12.32
CA VAL A 175 15.94 -11.52 -11.41
C VAL A 175 14.63 -12.12 -11.94
N PRO A 176 14.43 -13.45 -11.92
CA PRO A 176 13.21 -14.11 -12.40
C PRO A 176 11.97 -13.71 -11.59
N GLY A 177 10.87 -13.42 -12.29
CA GLY A 177 9.64 -12.88 -11.71
C GLY A 177 8.82 -13.89 -10.90
N THR A 178 8.21 -13.38 -9.83
CA THR A 178 7.07 -13.99 -9.15
C THR A 178 5.79 -13.30 -9.63
N GLY A 179 4.83 -14.10 -10.09
CA GLY A 179 3.59 -13.63 -10.72
C GLY A 179 2.83 -12.60 -9.88
N ALA A 180 2.60 -11.44 -10.49
CA ALA A 180 1.65 -10.45 -10.01
C ALA A 180 0.21 -10.98 -10.17
N PRO A 181 -0.69 -10.73 -9.19
CA PRO A 181 -2.12 -10.91 -9.43
C PRO A 181 -2.59 -9.93 -10.51
N ALA A 182 -3.55 -10.36 -11.34
CA ALA A 182 -4.22 -9.50 -12.31
C ALA A 182 -4.98 -8.36 -11.60
N PRO A 183 -5.14 -7.18 -12.22
CA PRO A 183 -5.92 -6.09 -11.66
C PRO A 183 -7.38 -6.52 -11.50
N GLY A 184 -7.78 -6.84 -10.26
CA GLY A 184 -9.17 -6.97 -9.88
C GLY A 184 -9.84 -5.59 -9.80
N THR A 185 -11.10 -5.51 -10.19
CA THR A 185 -11.96 -4.35 -9.98
C THR A 185 -11.97 -3.97 -8.50
N VAL A 186 -11.38 -2.81 -8.17
CA VAL A 186 -11.37 -2.22 -6.83
C VAL A 186 -12.81 -1.84 -6.45
N PRO A 187 -13.39 -2.37 -5.37
CA PRO A 187 -14.71 -1.95 -4.90
C PRO A 187 -14.70 -0.47 -4.48
N GLY A 188 -15.73 0.26 -4.89
CA GLY A 188 -15.89 1.71 -4.69
C GLY A 188 -15.91 2.13 -3.22
N ARG A 189 -15.13 3.16 -2.92
CA ARG A 189 -15.00 3.83 -1.63
C ARG A 189 -16.24 4.70 -1.33
N PRO A 190 -16.65 4.85 -0.06
CA PRO A 190 -17.72 5.75 0.32
C PRO A 190 -17.27 7.22 0.26
N LYS A 191 -18.22 8.16 0.09
CA LYS A 191 -17.89 9.61 -0.01
C LYS A 191 -17.38 10.23 1.29
N ARG A 192 -17.88 9.74 2.42
CA ARG A 192 -17.48 10.11 3.78
C ARG A 192 -17.47 8.85 4.61
N LEU A 193 -16.56 8.75 5.57
CA LEU A 193 -16.48 7.62 6.48
C LEU A 193 -16.25 8.13 7.90
N PRO A 194 -17.27 8.13 8.76
CA PRO A 194 -17.09 8.45 10.17
C PRO A 194 -16.07 7.51 10.82
N ALA A 195 -15.32 8.01 11.81
CA ALA A 195 -14.30 7.22 12.50
C ALA A 195 -14.87 5.92 13.09
N GLU A 196 -16.06 5.98 13.70
CA GLU A 196 -16.74 4.82 14.28
C GLU A 196 -17.01 3.71 13.25
N VAL A 197 -17.39 4.08 12.02
CA VAL A 197 -17.61 3.11 10.93
C VAL A 197 -16.29 2.50 10.47
N ALA A 198 -15.23 3.31 10.36
CA ALA A 198 -13.89 2.81 10.04
C ALA A 198 -13.36 1.86 11.13
N ILE A 199 -13.65 2.15 12.40
CA ILE A 199 -13.35 1.28 13.55
C ILE A 199 -14.11 -0.03 13.43
N GLY A 200 -15.41 0.03 13.15
CA GLY A 200 -16.24 -1.16 12.92
C GLY A 200 -15.68 -2.03 11.80
N TYR A 201 -15.30 -1.43 10.68
CA TYR A 201 -14.67 -2.17 9.57
C TYR A 201 -13.35 -2.82 10.01
N SER A 202 -12.53 -2.11 10.77
CA SER A 202 -11.26 -2.64 11.27
C SER A 202 -11.44 -3.81 12.25
N LYS A 203 -12.45 -3.73 13.13
CA LYS A 203 -12.85 -4.83 14.02
C LYS A 203 -13.24 -6.07 13.22
N ALA A 204 -13.96 -5.90 12.12
CA ALA A 204 -14.32 -7.03 11.27
C ALA A 204 -13.10 -7.69 10.63
N LEU A 205 -12.16 -6.91 10.08
CA LEU A 205 -10.94 -7.47 9.51
C LEU A 205 -10.14 -8.26 10.56
N ASP A 206 -10.06 -7.75 11.78
CA ASP A 206 -9.39 -8.45 12.89
C ASP A 206 -10.07 -9.78 13.24
N ALA A 207 -11.41 -9.83 13.21
CA ALA A 207 -12.17 -11.07 13.40
C ALA A 207 -11.94 -12.07 12.25
N ILE A 208 -11.87 -11.60 11.00
CA ILE A 208 -11.54 -12.45 9.83
C ILE A 208 -10.17 -13.08 9.98
N ASP A 209 -9.16 -12.27 10.33
CA ASP A 209 -7.78 -12.76 10.49
C ASP A 209 -7.67 -13.79 11.65
N ARG A 210 -8.60 -13.74 12.62
CA ARG A 210 -8.72 -14.73 13.72
C ARG A 210 -9.62 -15.93 13.39
N ASP A 211 -10.14 -16.02 12.17
CA ASP A 211 -11.14 -17.01 11.74
C ASP A 211 -12.46 -16.98 12.55
N ASP A 212 -12.77 -15.86 13.22
CA ASP A 212 -14.04 -15.63 13.91
C ASP A 212 -15.09 -15.09 12.94
N LYS A 213 -15.62 -16.00 12.11
CA LYS A 213 -16.58 -15.68 11.04
C LYS A 213 -17.87 -15.08 11.55
N GLU A 214 -18.33 -15.47 12.74
CA GLU A 214 -19.57 -14.99 13.34
C GLU A 214 -19.45 -13.52 13.74
N VAL A 215 -18.36 -13.16 14.45
CA VAL A 215 -18.09 -11.75 14.81
C VAL A 215 -17.82 -10.92 13.57
N ALA A 216 -17.03 -11.44 12.62
CA ALA A 216 -16.73 -10.75 11.37
C ALA A 216 -18.01 -10.40 10.58
N ARG A 217 -18.88 -11.38 10.36
CA ARG A 217 -20.16 -11.20 9.63
C ARG A 217 -21.04 -10.14 10.30
N LYS A 218 -21.32 -10.29 11.60
CA LYS A 218 -22.19 -9.37 12.34
C LYS A 218 -21.66 -7.94 12.34
N THR A 219 -20.34 -7.79 12.45
CA THR A 219 -19.68 -6.49 12.43
C THR A 219 -19.76 -5.86 11.03
N LEU A 220 -19.52 -6.63 9.97
CA LEU A 220 -19.65 -6.14 8.58
C LEU A 220 -21.08 -5.80 8.20
N GLU A 221 -22.07 -6.57 8.64
CA GLU A 221 -23.50 -6.24 8.45
C GLU A 221 -23.84 -4.86 9.06
N THR A 222 -23.30 -4.58 10.24
CA THR A 222 -23.45 -3.28 10.91
C THR A 222 -22.79 -2.17 10.10
N VAL A 223 -21.54 -2.38 9.66
CA VAL A 223 -20.80 -1.40 8.84
C VAL A 223 -21.52 -1.10 7.52
N VAL A 224 -21.99 -2.13 6.81
CA VAL A 224 -22.70 -1.96 5.52
C VAL A 224 -24.06 -1.30 5.71
N ARG A 225 -24.77 -1.58 6.82
CA ARG A 225 -26.02 -0.89 7.16
C ARG A 225 -25.78 0.60 7.43
N ASP A 226 -24.74 0.92 8.19
CA ASP A 226 -24.45 2.29 8.61
C ASP A 226 -23.76 3.11 7.50
N GLN A 227 -23.07 2.45 6.56
CA GLN A 227 -22.44 3.05 5.38
C GLN A 227 -22.68 2.21 4.10
N PRO A 228 -23.88 2.30 3.47
CA PRO A 228 -24.27 1.43 2.35
C PRO A 228 -23.41 1.57 1.07
N ASP A 229 -22.77 2.71 0.87
CA ASP A 229 -21.85 2.96 -0.26
C ASP A 229 -20.43 2.43 -0.01
N PHE A 230 -20.15 1.80 1.14
CA PHE A 230 -18.84 1.24 1.47
C PHE A 230 -18.63 -0.14 0.81
N GLN A 231 -18.32 -0.17 -0.49
CA GLN A 231 -18.26 -1.42 -1.24
C GLN A 231 -17.15 -2.38 -0.77
N LEU A 232 -16.07 -1.89 -0.14
CA LEU A 232 -15.05 -2.76 0.46
C LEU A 232 -15.66 -3.63 1.57
N ALA A 233 -16.45 -3.02 2.47
CA ALA A 233 -17.14 -3.76 3.52
C ALA A 233 -18.17 -4.74 2.93
N SER A 234 -18.91 -4.33 1.91
CA SER A 234 -19.87 -5.21 1.22
C SER A 234 -19.19 -6.39 0.51
N ALA A 235 -18.04 -6.16 -0.13
CA ALA A 235 -17.28 -7.21 -0.79
C ALA A 235 -16.75 -8.23 0.22
N GLU A 236 -16.25 -7.76 1.36
CA GLU A 236 -15.76 -8.65 2.42
C GLU A 236 -16.89 -9.45 3.07
N LEU A 237 -18.05 -8.83 3.30
CA LEU A 237 -19.25 -9.51 3.80
C LEU A 237 -19.69 -10.62 2.84
N ASN A 238 -19.72 -10.33 1.53
CA ASN A 238 -20.11 -11.30 0.52
C ASN A 238 -19.14 -12.49 0.45
N ARG A 239 -17.85 -12.27 0.66
CA ARG A 239 -16.85 -13.36 0.72
C ARG A 239 -17.09 -14.31 1.89
N LEU A 240 -17.56 -13.80 3.04
CA LEU A 240 -17.84 -14.63 4.21
C LEU A 240 -19.11 -15.49 4.08
N LEU A 241 -19.99 -15.16 3.14
CA LEU A 241 -21.26 -15.86 2.93
C LEU A 241 -21.19 -16.98 1.88
N GLN A 242 -20.02 -17.16 1.24
CA GLN A 242 -19.74 -18.22 0.27
C GLN A 242 -19.09 -19.43 0.95
#